data_AF-A0A392RP75-F1
#
_entry.id   AF-A0A392RP75-F1
#
_cell.length_a   1.000
_cell.length_b   1.000
_cell.length_c   1.000
_cell.angle_alpha   90.00
_cell.angle_beta   90.00
_cell.angle_gamma   90.00
#
_symmetry.space_group_name_H-M   'P 1'
#
loop_
_entity.id
_entity.type
_entity.pdbx_description
1 polymer ?
#
loop_
_entity_poly.entity_id
_entity_poly.type
_entity_poly.pdbx_seq_one_letter_code
_entity_poly.pdbx_strand_id
1 'polypeptide(L)' 'MEENAEVPLLLGRPFLVTGRALIDVEMSCLMLRLNDEQVNFNIFE' A
#
# COMPACT_ATOMS: atom_id res chain seq x y z
N MET A 1 -7.67 -15.58 17.23
CA MET A 1 -7.72 -14.14 17.55
C MET A 1 -8.24 -13.48 16.31
N GLU A 2 -9.43 -12.87 16.36
CA GLU A 2 -9.83 -11.94 15.32
C GLU A 2 -8.81 -10.79 15.37
N GLU A 3 -7.86 -10.82 14.45
CA GLU A 3 -6.97 -9.69 14.24
C GLU A 3 -7.87 -8.50 13.88
N ASN A 4 -7.60 -7.36 14.51
CA ASN A 4 -8.31 -6.08 14.39
C ASN A 4 -8.50 -5.60 12.94
N ALA A 5 -9.32 -6.29 12.14
CA ALA A 5 -9.61 -5.99 10.74
C ALA A 5 -10.31 -4.63 10.57
N GLU A 6 -10.83 -4.07 11.67
CA GLU A 6 -11.46 -2.75 11.70
C GLU A 6 -10.49 -1.60 11.96
N VAL A 7 -9.22 -1.84 12.27
CA VAL A 7 -8.26 -0.75 12.52
C VAL A 7 -7.58 -0.35 11.20
N PRO A 8 -7.77 0.89 10.72
CA PRO A 8 -7.19 1.32 9.45
C PRO A 8 -5.66 1.39 9.52
N LEU A 9 -5.00 0.79 8.53
CA LEU A 9 -3.55 0.87 8.38
C LEU A 9 -3.15 2.18 7.69
N LEU A 10 -2.52 3.08 8.44
CA LEU A 10 -2.02 4.36 7.92
C LEU A 10 -0.55 4.24 7.49
N LEU A 11 -0.30 4.28 6.18
CA LEU A 11 1.05 4.27 5.64
C LEU A 11 1.57 5.70 5.48
N GLY A 12 2.51 6.09 6.35
CA GLY A 12 3.15 7.39 6.28
C GLY A 12 4.12 7.53 5.09
N ARG A 13 4.50 8.78 4.78
CA ARG A 13 5.48 9.10 3.72
C ARG A 13 6.81 8.33 3.84
N PRO A 14 7.42 8.16 5.03
CA PRO A 14 8.67 7.39 5.14
C PRO A 14 8.54 5.95 4.66
N PHE A 15 7.39 5.32 4.93
CA PHE A 15 7.11 3.95 4.49
C PHE A 15 6.95 3.89 2.97
N LEU A 16 6.15 4.79 2.40
CA LEU A 16 5.93 4.89 0.96
C LEU A 16 7.25 5.12 0.20
N VAL A 17 8.15 5.95 0.73
CA VAL A 17 9.48 6.18 0.14
C VAL A 17 10.33 4.91 0.18
N THR A 18 10.32 4.18 1.30
CA THR A 18 11.10 2.95 1.48
C THR A 18 10.65 1.87 0.51
N GLY A 19 9.32 1.69 0.37
CA GLY A 19 8.71 0.76 -0.58
C GLY A 19 8.65 1.26 -2.02
N ARG A 20 9.27 2.41 -2.33
CA ARG A 20 9.27 3.04 -3.66
C ARG A 20 7.86 3.08 -4.29
N ALA A 21 6.90 3.51 -3.48
CA ALA A 21 5.48 3.49 -3.83
C ALA A 21 5.19 4.26 -5.11
N LEU A 22 4.41 3.63 -6.00
CA LEU A 22 3.74 4.29 -7.11
C LEU A 22 2.24 4.34 -6.79
N ILE A 23 1.66 5.53 -6.89
CA ILE A 23 0.26 5.77 -6.59
C ILE A 23 -0.39 6.28 -7.86
N ASP A 24 -1.25 5.45 -8.44
CA ASP A 24 -2.16 5.85 -9.50
C ASP A 24 -3.52 6.17 -8.90
N VAL A 25 -3.84 7.46 -8.83
CA VAL A 25 -5.07 7.95 -8.21
C VAL A 25 -6.28 7.72 -9.11
N GLU A 26 -6.12 7.78 -10.43
CA GLU A 26 -7.21 7.56 -11.38
C GLU A 26 -7.63 6.09 -11.37
N MET A 27 -6.64 5.19 -11.38
CA MET A 27 -6.86 3.74 -11.36
C MET A 27 -7.01 3.17 -9.96
N SER A 28 -6.91 4.00 -8.91
CA SER A 28 -7.07 3.60 -7.50
C SER A 28 -6.12 2.50 -7.06
N CYS A 29 -4.88 2.53 -7.57
CA CYS A 29 -3.90 1.48 -7.37
C CYS A 29 -2.69 2.01 -6.59
N LEU A 30 -2.33 1.31 -5.50
CA LEU A 30 -1.09 1.50 -4.77
C LEU A 30 -0.15 0.33 -5.06
N MET A 31 1.03 0.65 -5.55
CA MET A 31 2.00 -0.33 -6.00
C MET A 31 3.30 -0.15 -5.21
N LEU A 32 3.68 -1.14 -4.41
CA LEU A 32 4.89 -1.14 -3.60
C LEU A 32 5.93 -2.06 -4.23
N ARG A 33 7.18 -1.60 -4.31
CA ARG A 33 8.31 -2.39 -4.79
C ARG A 33 9.24 -2.73 -3.63
N LEU A 34 9.40 -4.03 -3.38
CA LEU A 34 10.31 -4.57 -2.39
C LEU A 34 11.35 -5.43 -3.11
N ASN A 35 12.57 -4.91 -3.25
CA ASN A 35 13.62 -5.51 -4.08
C ASN A 35 13.15 -5.67 -5.54
N ASP A 36 13.09 -6.92 -6.02
CA ASP A 36 12.63 -7.29 -7.36
C ASP A 36 11.15 -7.70 -7.39
N GLU A 37 10.48 -7.70 -6.23
CA GLU A 37 9.06 -8.03 -6.10
C GLU A 37 8.19 -6.78 -6.07
N GLN A 38 6.97 -6.94 -6.57
CA GLN A 38 5.97 -5.88 -6.66
C GLN A 38 4.64 -6.37 -6.09
N VAL A 39 4.04 -5.57 -5.21
CA VAL A 39 2.73 -5.83 -4.62
C VAL A 39 1.79 -4.70 -5.02
N ASN A 40 0.62 -5.07 -5.54
CA ASN A 40 -0.43 -4.14 -5.95
C ASN A 40 -1.60 -4.23 -4.97
N PHE A 41 -2.08 -3.07 -4.53
CA PHE A 41 -3.25 -2.92 -3.69
C PHE A 41 -4.28 -2.09 -4.45
N ASN A 42 -5.52 -2.58 -4.48
CA ASN A 42 -6.66 -1.76 -4.84
C ASN A 42 -7.07 -0.95 -3.59
N ILE A 43 -7.14 0.37 -3.70
CA ILE A 43 -7.36 1.26 -2.55
C ILE A 43 -8.85 1.33 -2.16
N PHE A 44 -9.75 0.91 -3.05
CA PHE A 44 -11.21 1.00 -2.84
C PHE A 44 -11.94 -0.35 -2.85
N GLU A 45 -11.23 -1.48 -2.89
CA GLU A 45 -11.79 -2.84 -2.73
C GLU A 45 -11.55 -3.42 -1.34
#